data_AF-A0A2E6VL96-F1
#
_entry.id   AF-A0A2E6VL96-F1
#
_cell.length_a   1.000
_cell.length_b   1.000
_cell.length_c   1.000
_cell.angle_alpha   90.00
_cell.angle_beta   90.00
_cell.angle_gamma   90.00
#
_symmetry.space_group_name_H-M   'P 1'
#
loop_
_entity.id
_entity.type
_entity.pdbx_description
1 polymer ?
#
loop_
_entity_poly.entity_id
_entity_poly.type
_entity_poly.pdbx_seq_one_letter_code
_entity_poly.pdbx_strand_id
1 'polypeptide(L)'
;MLTTGFKLWFGLCVLMVVAAVFAGYTTGGTETGPISLGWKGGVGNHVVYTLLMLGAASMAVMGIVSQAFRDSEPEAAIELLGVDEVPEAQSTIGNSWWPVFAALGLSIVAVGLVVHAAVFVVGIIIVVAIGFEWTMTNWSEKASSDPELNSELRERLMRPIEIPLIGALGIGVIVLAVSRILLSSSALGAVWVATVVGVIIFGTAFYISKRPSISRGLIQSILFVGIAGILIAGVISAVIGERDFHHKGPHHDEKSHMDEKE
;
A
#
# COMPACT_ATOMS: atom_id res chain seq x y z
N MET A 1 -17.23 -31.05 -19.57
CA MET A 1 -15.81 -31.46 -19.61
C MET A 1 -15.06 -30.91 -18.39
N LEU A 2 -14.00 -31.60 -17.95
CA LEU A 2 -13.07 -31.11 -16.91
C LEU A 2 -11.99 -30.26 -17.57
N THR A 3 -11.78 -29.06 -17.03
CA THR A 3 -10.83 -28.08 -17.56
C THR A 3 -9.39 -28.61 -17.51
N THR A 4 -8.51 -28.09 -18.36
CA THR A 4 -7.09 -28.46 -18.32
C THR A 4 -6.45 -27.99 -17.01
N GLY A 5 -6.88 -26.83 -16.50
CA GLY A 5 -6.50 -26.33 -15.18
C GLY A 5 -6.91 -27.27 -14.04
N PHE A 6 -8.15 -27.79 -14.05
CA PHE A 6 -8.63 -28.72 -13.03
C PHE A 6 -7.76 -29.98 -12.97
N LYS A 7 -7.44 -30.57 -14.14
CA LYS A 7 -6.63 -31.79 -14.21
C LYS A 7 -5.24 -31.58 -13.60
N LEU A 8 -4.60 -30.44 -13.89
CA LEU A 8 -3.29 -30.09 -13.34
C LEU A 8 -3.34 -29.96 -11.81
N TRP A 9 -4.21 -29.09 -11.30
CA TRP A 9 -4.28 -28.79 -9.87
C TRP A 9 -4.76 -29.99 -9.05
N PHE A 10 -5.72 -30.75 -9.56
CA PHE A 10 -6.18 -31.98 -8.94
C PHE A 10 -5.09 -33.06 -8.95
N GLY A 11 -4.34 -33.19 -10.05
CA GLY A 11 -3.18 -34.09 -10.12
C GLY A 11 -2.11 -33.77 -9.08
N LEU A 12 -1.76 -32.48 -8.93
CA LEU A 12 -0.83 -32.03 -7.89
C LEU A 12 -1.38 -32.25 -6.47
N CYS A 13 -2.68 -32.05 -6.26
CA CYS A 13 -3.33 -32.37 -4.99
C CYS A 13 -3.15 -33.84 -4.62
N VAL A 14 -3.50 -34.76 -5.54
CA VAL A 14 -3.34 -36.20 -5.32
C VAL A 14 -1.88 -36.55 -5.03
N LEU A 15 -0.94 -36.00 -5.79
CA LEU A 15 0.48 -36.21 -5.57
C LEU A 15 0.92 -35.76 -4.17
N MET A 16 0.45 -34.59 -3.71
CA MET A 16 0.77 -34.05 -2.40
C MET A 16 0.14 -34.86 -1.25
N VAL A 17 -1.08 -35.37 -1.43
CA VAL A 17 -1.70 -36.29 -0.45
C VAL A 17 -0.90 -37.58 -0.35
N VAL A 18 -0.52 -38.18 -1.49
CA VAL A 18 0.29 -39.41 -1.51
C VAL A 18 1.65 -39.15 -0.84
N ALA A 19 2.28 -38.01 -1.14
CA ALA A 19 3.53 -37.61 -0.50
C ALA A 19 3.36 -37.40 1.02
N ALA A 20 2.26 -36.79 1.47
CA ALA A 20 1.97 -36.60 2.88
C ALA A 20 1.80 -37.93 3.62
N VAL A 21 1.04 -38.85 3.05
CA VAL A 21 0.83 -40.19 3.61
C VAL A 21 2.15 -40.96 3.66
N PHE A 22 2.93 -40.94 2.59
CA PHE A 22 4.25 -41.57 2.53
C PHE A 22 5.23 -40.98 3.56
N ALA A 23 5.31 -39.65 3.65
CA ALA A 23 6.12 -38.95 4.65
C ALA A 23 5.66 -39.28 6.07
N GLY A 24 4.35 -39.35 6.31
CA GLY A 24 3.80 -39.70 7.61
C GLY A 24 4.21 -41.10 8.05
N TYR A 25 4.10 -42.10 7.17
CA TYR A 25 4.53 -43.48 7.49
C TYR A 25 6.04 -43.60 7.67
N THR A 26 6.83 -42.97 6.81
CA THR A 26 8.30 -43.03 6.88
C THR A 26 8.89 -42.30 8.09
N THR A 27 8.13 -41.42 8.72
CA THR A 27 8.56 -40.65 9.91
C THR A 27 7.93 -41.15 11.22
N GLY A 28 7.42 -42.39 11.24
CA GLY A 28 6.92 -43.03 12.46
C GLY A 28 5.43 -42.81 12.74
N GLY A 29 4.63 -42.51 11.71
CA GLY A 29 3.18 -42.48 11.81
C GLY A 29 2.60 -43.86 12.11
N THR A 30 1.54 -43.88 12.92
CA THR A 30 0.76 -45.09 13.24
C THR A 30 -0.07 -45.55 12.04
N GLU A 31 -0.51 -46.82 12.05
CA GLU A 31 -1.23 -47.45 10.92
C GLU A 31 -2.34 -46.58 10.31
N THR A 32 -3.21 -45.99 11.15
CA THR A 32 -4.32 -45.15 10.69
C THR A 32 -4.04 -43.65 10.75
N GLY A 33 -2.94 -43.21 11.35
CA GLY A 33 -2.67 -41.79 11.62
C GLY A 33 -2.57 -40.96 10.34
N PRO A 34 -1.62 -41.24 9.42
CA PRO A 34 -1.45 -40.48 8.18
C PRO A 34 -2.64 -40.51 7.22
N ILE A 35 -3.52 -41.50 7.29
CA ILE A 35 -4.73 -41.55 6.41
C ILE A 35 -5.92 -40.86 7.07
N SER A 36 -6.01 -40.89 8.41
CA SER A 36 -7.10 -40.28 9.17
C SER A 36 -6.85 -38.81 9.52
N LEU A 37 -5.85 -38.16 8.92
CA LEU A 37 -5.41 -36.80 9.29
C LEU A 37 -5.04 -36.65 10.78
N GLY A 38 -4.60 -37.74 11.41
CA GLY A 38 -4.29 -37.77 12.84
C GLY A 38 -5.49 -37.91 13.77
N TRP A 39 -6.70 -38.14 13.24
CA TRP A 39 -7.89 -38.43 14.06
C TRP A 39 -7.72 -39.71 14.87
N LYS A 40 -7.11 -40.74 14.26
CA LYS A 40 -6.86 -42.02 14.91
C LYS A 40 -5.38 -42.39 14.80
N GLY A 41 -4.60 -41.90 15.77
CA GLY A 41 -3.17 -42.19 15.93
C GLY A 41 -2.24 -41.08 15.42
N GLY A 42 -0.93 -41.26 15.59
CA GLY A 42 0.09 -40.27 15.23
C GLY A 42 0.38 -40.25 13.72
N VAL A 43 0.58 -39.05 13.16
CA VAL A 43 0.89 -38.81 11.73
C VAL A 43 2.38 -38.85 11.40
N GLY A 44 3.26 -39.13 12.36
CA GLY A 44 4.72 -39.04 12.19
C GLY A 44 5.22 -37.61 12.40
N ASN A 45 6.08 -37.11 11.51
CA ASN A 45 6.56 -35.74 11.56
C ASN A 45 5.45 -34.74 11.20
N HIS A 46 4.87 -34.12 12.22
CA HIS A 46 3.79 -33.16 12.10
C HIS A 46 4.11 -31.98 11.17
N VAL A 47 5.35 -31.48 11.14
CA VAL A 47 5.69 -30.30 10.33
C VAL A 47 5.59 -30.63 8.84
N VAL A 48 6.26 -31.70 8.41
CA VAL A 48 6.27 -32.13 7.00
C VAL A 48 4.87 -32.56 6.57
N TYR A 49 4.20 -33.38 7.40
CA TYR A 49 2.85 -33.85 7.12
C TYR A 49 1.86 -32.69 6.96
N THR A 50 1.88 -31.72 7.89
CA THR A 50 0.95 -30.56 7.85
C THR A 50 1.23 -29.67 6.65
N LEU A 51 2.49 -29.40 6.31
CA LEU A 51 2.83 -28.60 5.13
C LEU A 51 2.36 -29.26 3.83
N LEU A 52 2.56 -30.57 3.69
CA LEU A 52 2.11 -31.31 2.50
C LEU A 52 0.58 -31.36 2.41
N MET A 53 -0.11 -31.58 3.53
CA MET A 53 -1.58 -31.57 3.56
C MET A 53 -2.17 -30.18 3.31
N LEU A 54 -1.56 -29.12 3.82
CA LEU A 54 -1.97 -27.74 3.54
C LEU A 54 -1.72 -27.36 2.08
N GLY A 55 -0.60 -27.82 1.52
CA GLY A 55 -0.33 -27.73 0.09
C GLY A 55 -1.40 -28.47 -0.73
N ALA A 56 -1.72 -29.70 -0.38
CA ALA A 56 -2.77 -30.49 -1.03
C ALA A 56 -4.14 -29.79 -0.97
N ALA A 57 -4.53 -29.27 0.19
CA ALA A 57 -5.77 -28.51 0.36
C ALA A 57 -5.79 -27.26 -0.54
N SER A 58 -4.67 -26.53 -0.62
CA SER A 58 -4.54 -25.36 -1.49
C SER A 58 -4.70 -25.74 -2.97
N MET A 59 -4.07 -26.83 -3.41
CA MET A 59 -4.21 -27.35 -4.78
C MET A 59 -5.63 -27.83 -5.08
N ALA A 60 -6.31 -28.44 -4.10
CA ALA A 60 -7.70 -28.84 -4.22
C ALA A 60 -8.61 -27.62 -4.44
N VAL A 61 -8.41 -26.55 -3.66
CA VAL A 61 -9.14 -25.28 -3.81
C VAL A 61 -8.89 -24.69 -5.20
N MET A 62 -7.63 -24.63 -5.65
CA MET A 62 -7.30 -24.15 -7.01
C MET A 62 -7.98 -24.98 -8.10
N GLY A 63 -8.02 -26.31 -7.94
CA GLY A 63 -8.77 -27.20 -8.83
C GLY A 63 -10.25 -26.86 -8.87
N ILE A 64 -10.91 -26.78 -7.70
CA ILE A 64 -12.34 -26.44 -7.61
C ILE A 64 -12.62 -25.07 -8.24
N VAL A 65 -11.81 -24.05 -7.95
CA VAL A 65 -11.95 -22.70 -8.52
C VAL A 65 -11.81 -22.74 -10.04
N SER A 66 -10.80 -23.45 -10.57
CA SER A 66 -10.61 -23.57 -12.02
C SER A 66 -11.80 -24.24 -12.74
N GLN A 67 -12.51 -25.12 -12.05
CA GLN A 67 -13.72 -25.76 -12.60
C GLN A 67 -14.96 -24.89 -12.41
N ALA A 68 -15.07 -24.17 -11.29
CA ALA A 68 -16.19 -23.28 -11.00
C ALA A 68 -16.22 -22.06 -11.94
N PHE A 69 -15.05 -21.56 -12.34
CA PHE A 69 -14.89 -20.43 -13.26
C PHE A 69 -14.42 -20.87 -14.66
N ARG A 70 -14.79 -22.08 -15.08
CA ARG A 70 -14.41 -22.63 -16.39
C ARG A 70 -14.85 -21.78 -17.57
N ASP A 71 -15.83 -20.90 -17.39
CA ASP A 71 -16.37 -20.05 -18.46
C ASP A 71 -15.33 -19.04 -18.99
N SER A 72 -14.23 -18.83 -18.27
CA SER A 72 -13.08 -18.04 -18.72
C SER A 72 -12.03 -18.87 -19.48
N GLU A 73 -12.21 -20.18 -19.62
CA GLU A 73 -11.28 -21.06 -20.33
C GLU A 73 -11.53 -21.00 -21.85
N PRO A 74 -10.49 -20.88 -22.69
CA PRO A 74 -10.63 -20.77 -24.13
C PRO A 74 -11.39 -21.95 -24.76
N GLU A 75 -11.17 -23.18 -24.26
CA GLU A 75 -11.84 -24.40 -24.73
C GLU A 75 -13.35 -24.37 -24.42
N ALA A 76 -13.73 -23.87 -23.23
CA ALA A 76 -15.12 -23.73 -22.85
C ALA A 76 -15.81 -22.60 -23.64
N ALA A 77 -15.10 -21.51 -23.96
CA ALA A 77 -15.59 -20.44 -24.79
C ALA A 77 -15.83 -20.90 -26.25
N ILE A 78 -14.90 -21.69 -26.81
CA ILE A 78 -15.04 -22.33 -28.14
C ILE A 78 -16.28 -23.23 -28.17
N GLU A 79 -16.45 -24.13 -27.18
CA GLU A 79 -17.61 -25.04 -27.12
C GLU A 79 -18.93 -24.26 -27.03
N LEU A 80 -18.97 -23.22 -26.21
CA LEU A 80 -20.19 -22.42 -25.98
C LEU A 80 -20.56 -21.56 -27.19
N LEU A 81 -19.58 -20.97 -27.86
CA LEU A 81 -19.78 -20.08 -29.00
C LEU A 81 -19.88 -20.85 -30.34
N GLY A 82 -19.49 -22.13 -30.37
CA GLY A 82 -19.49 -22.95 -31.58
C GLY A 82 -18.52 -22.44 -32.64
N VAL A 83 -17.42 -21.80 -32.21
CA VAL A 83 -16.39 -21.23 -33.09
C VAL A 83 -15.15 -22.13 -33.09
N ASP A 84 -14.46 -22.22 -34.22
CA ASP A 84 -13.27 -23.06 -34.36
C ASP A 84 -12.02 -22.47 -33.69
N GLU A 85 -12.05 -21.17 -33.36
CA GLU A 85 -10.89 -20.43 -32.85
C GLU A 85 -11.27 -19.55 -31.66
N VAL A 86 -10.34 -19.40 -30.71
CA VAL A 86 -10.54 -18.61 -29.49
C VAL A 86 -10.76 -17.15 -29.88
N PRO A 87 -11.81 -16.48 -29.37
CA PRO A 87 -11.96 -15.02 -29.53
C PRO A 87 -10.67 -14.31 -29.10
N GLU A 88 -10.27 -13.25 -29.82
CA GLU A 88 -9.02 -12.55 -29.50
C GLU A 88 -8.92 -12.23 -27.99
N ALA A 89 -7.78 -12.58 -27.40
CA ALA A 89 -7.54 -12.39 -25.98
C ALA A 89 -7.76 -10.92 -25.59
N GLN A 90 -8.18 -10.70 -24.33
CA GLN A 90 -8.44 -9.37 -23.77
C GLN A 90 -7.37 -8.34 -24.19
N SER A 91 -7.83 -7.11 -24.43
CA SER A 91 -7.02 -5.95 -24.80
C SER A 91 -5.65 -5.91 -24.11
N THR A 92 -4.61 -5.56 -24.87
CA THR A 92 -3.24 -5.41 -24.35
C THR A 92 -3.23 -4.54 -23.10
N ILE A 93 -2.79 -5.10 -21.97
CA ILE A 93 -2.72 -4.42 -20.68
C ILE A 93 -1.72 -3.24 -20.80
N GLY A 94 -2.11 -2.08 -20.27
CA GLY A 94 -1.25 -0.90 -20.26
C GLY A 94 0.01 -1.11 -19.41
N ASN A 95 1.05 -0.30 -19.64
CA ASN A 95 2.21 -0.28 -18.75
C ASN A 95 1.81 0.34 -17.40
N SER A 96 2.10 -0.35 -16.29
CA SER A 96 1.66 0.05 -14.95
C SER A 96 2.83 0.19 -13.97
N TRP A 97 2.89 1.33 -13.28
CA TRP A 97 3.86 1.62 -12.23
C TRP A 97 3.42 1.13 -10.84
N TRP A 98 2.15 0.72 -10.70
CA TRP A 98 1.59 0.26 -9.43
C TRP A 98 2.37 -0.87 -8.75
N PRO A 99 2.92 -1.88 -9.45
CA PRO A 99 3.78 -2.90 -8.83
C PRO A 99 5.01 -2.30 -8.12
N VAL A 100 5.61 -1.27 -8.70
CA VAL A 100 6.78 -0.59 -8.12
C VAL A 100 6.38 0.12 -6.83
N PHE A 101 5.27 0.85 -6.84
CA PHE A 101 4.76 1.50 -5.63
C PHE A 101 4.37 0.47 -4.57
N ALA A 102 3.76 -0.65 -4.94
CA ALA A 102 3.41 -1.72 -4.02
C ALA A 102 4.66 -2.31 -3.34
N ALA A 103 5.74 -2.53 -4.09
CA ALA A 103 7.02 -2.98 -3.54
C ALA A 103 7.61 -1.96 -2.56
N LEU A 104 7.54 -0.66 -2.87
CA LEU A 104 7.96 0.41 -1.94
C LEU A 104 7.09 0.43 -0.68
N GLY A 105 5.77 0.30 -0.82
CA GLY A 105 4.84 0.23 0.31
C GLY A 105 5.13 -0.96 1.23
N LEU A 106 5.35 -2.15 0.66
CA LEU A 106 5.75 -3.34 1.40
C LEU A 106 7.11 -3.16 2.09
N SER A 107 8.04 -2.45 1.45
CA SER A 107 9.32 -2.11 2.07
C SER A 107 9.13 -1.21 3.30
N ILE A 108 8.23 -0.22 3.24
CA ILE A 108 7.89 0.63 4.39
C ILE A 108 7.25 -0.20 5.51
N VAL A 109 6.35 -1.14 5.18
CA VAL A 109 5.77 -2.08 6.16
C VAL A 109 6.86 -2.89 6.85
N ALA A 110 7.79 -3.47 6.09
CA ALA A 110 8.89 -4.26 6.63
C ALA A 110 9.80 -3.44 7.56
N VAL A 111 10.13 -2.20 7.17
CA VAL A 111 10.89 -1.27 8.05
C VAL A 111 10.09 -0.91 9.29
N GLY A 112 8.79 -0.65 9.15
CA GLY A 112 7.91 -0.30 10.25
C GLY A 112 7.80 -1.39 11.32
N LEU A 113 7.83 -2.67 10.93
CA LEU A 113 7.84 -3.81 11.86
C LEU A 113 9.02 -3.75 12.85
N VAL A 114 10.15 -3.18 12.43
CA VAL A 114 11.38 -3.10 13.23
C VAL A 114 11.48 -1.76 13.96
N VAL A 115 11.10 -0.66 13.30
CA VAL A 115 11.38 0.70 13.78
C VAL A 115 10.32 1.22 14.74
N HIS A 116 9.04 1.22 14.34
CA HIS A 116 7.96 1.82 15.13
C HIS A 116 6.57 1.43 14.60
N ALA A 117 5.64 1.13 15.51
CA ALA A 117 4.27 0.71 15.16
C ALA A 117 3.52 1.72 14.27
N ALA A 118 3.70 3.02 14.47
CA ALA A 118 3.07 4.03 13.62
C ALA A 118 3.56 3.96 12.16
N VAL A 119 4.85 3.70 11.93
CA VAL A 119 5.41 3.56 10.56
C VAL A 119 4.86 2.30 9.90
N PHE A 120 4.72 1.22 10.66
CA PHE A 120 4.09 -0.01 10.19
C PHE A 120 2.64 0.22 9.75
N VAL A 121 1.83 0.87 10.58
CA VAL A 121 0.41 1.16 10.27
C VAL A 121 0.30 2.07 9.04
N VAL A 122 1.13 3.11 8.94
CA VAL A 122 1.17 3.97 7.75
C VAL A 122 1.54 3.17 6.50
N GLY A 123 2.53 2.28 6.59
CA GLY A 123 2.89 1.37 5.50
C GLY A 123 1.72 0.50 5.04
N ILE A 124 0.94 -0.05 5.97
CA ILE A 124 -0.26 -0.85 5.64
C ILE A 124 -1.28 0.01 4.89
N ILE A 125 -1.57 1.22 5.39
CA ILE A 125 -2.52 2.13 4.75
C ILE A 125 -2.09 2.43 3.31
N ILE A 126 -0.78 2.67 3.09
CA ILE A 126 -0.22 2.91 1.76
C ILE A 126 -0.41 1.69 0.86
N VAL A 127 -0.10 0.48 1.33
CA VAL A 127 -0.28 -0.75 0.54
C VAL A 127 -1.74 -0.99 0.19
N VAL A 128 -2.67 -0.74 1.12
CA VAL A 128 -4.11 -0.85 0.87
C VAL A 128 -4.56 0.15 -0.17
N ALA A 129 -4.13 1.41 -0.08
CA ALA A 129 -4.46 2.45 -1.06
C ALA A 129 -3.92 2.09 -2.46
N ILE A 130 -2.66 1.64 -2.55
CA ILE A 130 -2.06 1.18 -3.81
C ILE A 130 -2.82 -0.02 -4.37
N GLY A 131 -3.16 -1.00 -3.53
CA GLY A 131 -3.92 -2.17 -3.95
C GLY A 131 -5.30 -1.80 -4.49
N PHE A 132 -5.98 -0.85 -3.84
CA PHE A 132 -7.25 -0.32 -4.32
C PHE A 132 -7.11 0.39 -5.67
N GLU A 133 -6.16 1.32 -5.80
CA GLU A 133 -5.92 2.05 -7.04
C GLU A 133 -5.49 1.15 -8.19
N TRP A 134 -4.62 0.19 -7.91
CA TRP A 134 -4.18 -0.77 -8.90
C TRP A 134 -5.32 -1.68 -9.34
N THR A 135 -6.16 -2.15 -8.40
CA THR A 135 -7.37 -2.91 -8.73
C THR A 135 -8.31 -2.11 -9.60
N MET A 136 -8.54 -0.85 -9.24
CA MET A 136 -9.45 0.02 -9.99
C MET A 136 -8.91 0.37 -11.38
N THR A 137 -7.60 0.53 -11.52
CA THR A 137 -6.93 0.69 -12.83
C THR A 137 -7.15 -0.55 -13.69
N ASN A 138 -6.84 -1.74 -13.16
CA ASN A 138 -7.00 -3.02 -13.87
C ASN A 138 -8.47 -3.30 -14.22
N TRP A 139 -9.40 -2.95 -13.34
CA TRP A 139 -10.83 -3.06 -13.61
C TRP A 139 -11.24 -2.14 -14.74
N SER A 140 -10.83 -0.87 -14.68
CA SER A 140 -11.23 0.13 -15.68
C SER A 140 -10.72 -0.20 -17.07
N GLU A 141 -9.48 -0.67 -17.19
CA GLU A 141 -8.89 -1.09 -18.47
C GLU A 141 -9.67 -2.24 -19.15
N LYS A 142 -10.43 -3.01 -18.36
CA LYS A 142 -11.18 -4.19 -18.83
C LYS A 142 -12.70 -4.00 -18.83
N ALA A 143 -13.19 -2.81 -18.51
CA ALA A 143 -14.63 -2.56 -18.37
C ALA A 143 -15.38 -2.66 -19.72
N SER A 144 -14.74 -2.23 -20.80
CA SER A 144 -15.25 -2.28 -22.18
C SER A 144 -14.11 -2.50 -23.17
N SER A 145 -14.44 -2.74 -24.44
CA SER A 145 -13.48 -2.79 -25.56
C SER A 145 -13.01 -1.41 -26.02
N ASP A 146 -13.66 -0.33 -25.58
CA ASP A 146 -13.32 1.05 -25.92
C ASP A 146 -12.44 1.70 -24.83
N PRO A 147 -11.16 2.02 -25.12
CA PRO A 147 -10.24 2.64 -24.16
C PRO A 147 -10.68 4.03 -23.68
N GLU A 148 -11.35 4.82 -24.52
CA GLU A 148 -11.78 6.18 -24.13
C GLU A 148 -12.87 6.08 -23.07
N LEU A 149 -13.88 5.24 -23.31
CA LEU A 149 -14.97 4.97 -22.36
C LEU A 149 -14.44 4.42 -21.02
N ASN A 150 -13.45 3.52 -21.07
CA ASN A 150 -12.81 2.95 -19.88
C ASN A 150 -12.15 4.03 -19.00
N SER A 151 -11.46 4.98 -19.63
CA SER A 151 -10.83 6.11 -18.92
C SER A 151 -11.87 7.05 -18.29
N GLU A 152 -12.97 7.32 -18.99
CA GLU A 152 -14.06 8.16 -18.50
C GLU A 152 -14.79 7.49 -17.32
N LEU A 153 -15.05 6.19 -17.40
CA LEU A 153 -15.66 5.41 -16.33
C LEU A 153 -14.82 5.46 -15.04
N ARG A 154 -13.51 5.26 -15.15
CA ARG A 154 -12.59 5.40 -14.01
C ARG A 154 -12.64 6.81 -13.46
N GLU A 155 -12.49 7.80 -14.33
CA GLU A 155 -12.45 9.20 -13.94
C GLU A 155 -13.72 9.60 -13.19
N ARG A 156 -14.90 9.25 -13.72
CA ARG A 156 -16.19 9.56 -13.11
C ARG A 156 -16.36 8.94 -11.73
N LEU A 157 -15.88 7.70 -11.53
CA LEU A 157 -16.01 6.99 -10.27
C LEU A 157 -14.98 7.44 -9.24
N MET A 158 -13.73 7.63 -9.66
CA MET A 158 -12.61 7.82 -8.75
C MET A 158 -12.29 9.28 -8.47
N ARG A 159 -12.38 10.15 -9.48
CA ARG A 159 -12.00 11.57 -9.33
C ARG A 159 -12.71 12.30 -8.18
N PRO A 160 -14.01 12.04 -7.89
CA PRO A 160 -14.69 12.65 -6.75
C PRO A 160 -14.11 12.26 -5.38
N ILE A 161 -13.42 11.13 -5.29
CA ILE A 161 -12.85 10.58 -4.06
C ILE A 161 -11.33 10.84 -4.02
N GLU A 162 -10.63 10.57 -5.12
CA GLU A 162 -9.18 10.76 -5.26
C GLU A 162 -8.77 12.21 -5.02
N ILE A 163 -9.46 13.18 -5.63
CA ILE A 163 -9.05 14.59 -5.52
C ILE A 163 -9.13 15.08 -4.06
N PRO A 164 -10.25 14.92 -3.33
CA PRO A 164 -10.30 15.33 -1.93
C PRO A 164 -9.32 14.55 -1.05
N LEU A 165 -9.19 13.24 -1.27
CA LEU A 165 -8.35 12.40 -0.42
C LEU A 165 -6.86 12.72 -0.60
N ILE A 166 -6.37 12.72 -1.85
CA ILE A 166 -4.98 13.07 -2.17
C ILE A 166 -4.71 14.53 -1.81
N GLY A 167 -5.67 15.43 -2.05
CA GLY A 167 -5.57 16.82 -1.66
C GLY A 167 -5.39 17.00 -0.16
N ALA A 168 -6.25 16.37 0.65
CA ALA A 168 -6.19 16.43 2.11
C ALA A 168 -4.90 15.79 2.64
N LEU A 169 -4.49 14.64 2.11
CA LEU A 169 -3.27 13.96 2.50
C LEU A 169 -2.03 14.79 2.13
N GLY A 170 -1.99 15.35 0.92
CA GLY A 170 -0.92 16.23 0.47
C GLY A 170 -0.77 17.47 1.35
N ILE A 171 -1.89 18.13 1.68
CA ILE A 171 -1.90 19.27 2.61
C ILE A 171 -1.40 18.82 3.99
N GLY A 172 -1.91 17.70 4.52
CA GLY A 172 -1.52 17.16 5.82
C GLY A 172 -0.02 16.91 5.92
N VAL A 173 0.57 16.28 4.90
CA VAL A 173 2.02 16.03 4.85
C VAL A 173 2.82 17.33 4.82
N ILE A 174 2.40 18.31 4.02
CA ILE A 174 3.07 19.63 3.96
C ILE A 174 2.97 20.34 5.31
N VAL A 175 1.80 20.34 5.95
CA VAL A 175 1.59 20.96 7.26
C VAL A 175 2.47 20.29 8.32
N LEU A 176 2.58 18.97 8.32
CA LEU A 176 3.46 18.23 9.22
C LEU A 176 4.94 18.57 8.99
N ALA A 177 5.37 18.67 7.73
CA ALA A 177 6.74 19.06 7.40
C ALA A 177 7.06 20.48 7.89
N VAL A 178 6.17 21.44 7.65
CA VAL A 178 6.32 22.81 8.14
C VAL A 178 6.31 22.86 9.67
N SER A 179 5.42 22.09 10.33
CA SER A 179 5.39 21.96 11.79
C SER A 179 6.75 21.52 12.34
N ARG A 180 7.35 20.48 11.74
CA ARG A 180 8.69 20.00 12.13
C ARG A 180 9.77 21.08 11.95
N ILE A 181 9.73 21.81 10.83
CA ILE A 181 10.68 22.91 10.59
C ILE A 181 10.59 23.96 11.70
N LEU A 182 9.38 24.42 12.02
CA LEU A 182 9.17 25.46 13.02
C LEU A 182 9.51 24.99 14.44
N LEU A 183 9.22 23.73 14.78
CA LEU A 183 9.54 23.14 16.08
C LEU A 183 11.05 22.96 16.29
N SER A 184 11.79 22.66 15.23
CA SER A 184 13.26 22.55 15.30
C SER A 184 13.96 23.92 15.39
N SER A 185 13.29 25.01 14.98
CA SER A 185 13.88 26.34 14.92
C SER A 185 13.70 27.13 16.24
N SER A 186 14.66 28.00 16.58
CA SER A 186 14.58 28.93 17.71
C SER A 186 13.38 29.89 17.59
N ALA A 187 12.93 30.50 18.70
CA ALA A 187 11.76 31.38 18.70
C ALA A 187 11.85 32.52 17.67
N LEU A 188 13.01 33.19 17.61
CA LEU A 188 13.26 34.25 16.64
C LEU A 188 13.50 33.68 15.23
N GLY A 189 14.18 32.53 15.13
CA GLY A 189 14.41 31.84 13.86
C GLY A 189 13.12 31.39 13.18
N ALA A 190 12.14 30.90 13.95
CA ALA A 190 10.85 30.44 13.42
C ALA A 190 10.05 31.60 12.79
N VAL A 191 10.08 32.79 13.42
CA VAL A 191 9.45 34.00 12.87
C VAL A 191 10.11 34.40 11.56
N TRP A 192 11.44 34.40 11.49
CA TRP A 192 12.17 34.71 10.26
C TRP A 192 11.90 33.69 9.16
N VAL A 193 11.95 32.39 9.46
CA VAL A 193 11.68 31.32 8.48
C VAL A 193 10.25 31.45 7.96
N ALA A 194 9.26 31.63 8.84
CA ALA A 194 7.87 31.80 8.42
C ALA A 194 7.66 33.05 7.55
N THR A 195 8.32 34.16 7.89
CA THR A 195 8.22 35.42 7.14
C THR A 195 8.84 35.26 5.75
N VAL A 196 10.05 34.72 5.66
CA VAL A 196 10.76 34.53 4.38
C VAL A 196 10.01 33.56 3.48
N VAL A 197 9.59 32.41 4.02
CA VAL A 197 8.82 31.42 3.26
C VAL A 197 7.48 32.00 2.80
N GLY A 198 6.79 32.74 3.68
CA GLY A 198 5.54 33.41 3.35
C GLY A 198 5.72 34.43 2.21
N VAL A 199 6.75 35.27 2.28
CA VAL A 199 7.07 36.24 1.22
C VAL A 199 7.40 35.55 -0.10
N ILE A 200 8.15 34.44 -0.08
CA ILE A 200 8.46 33.68 -1.29
C ILE A 200 7.19 33.10 -1.91
N ILE A 201 6.32 32.48 -1.10
CA ILE A 201 5.07 31.88 -1.59
C ILE A 201 4.15 32.95 -2.16
N PHE A 202 3.88 34.03 -1.41
CA PHE A 202 3.02 35.12 -1.86
C PHE A 202 3.60 35.86 -3.07
N GLY A 203 4.91 36.13 -3.07
CA GLY A 203 5.59 36.78 -4.18
C GLY A 203 5.51 35.95 -5.47
N THR A 204 5.75 34.64 -5.36
CA THR A 204 5.65 33.70 -6.48
C THR A 204 4.21 33.60 -6.98
N ALA A 205 3.23 33.48 -6.08
CA ALA A 205 1.82 33.44 -6.43
C ALA A 205 1.35 34.72 -7.13
N PHE A 206 1.75 35.89 -6.61
CA PHE A 206 1.46 37.18 -7.22
C PHE A 206 2.09 37.31 -8.62
N TYR A 207 3.35 36.88 -8.77
CA TYR A 207 4.04 36.89 -10.05
C TYR A 207 3.34 36.01 -11.11
N ILE A 208 2.95 34.79 -10.72
CA ILE A 208 2.21 33.87 -11.59
C ILE A 208 0.84 34.46 -11.95
N SER A 209 0.12 35.03 -10.98
CA SER A 209 -1.19 35.64 -11.19
C SER A 209 -1.16 36.79 -12.20
N LYS A 210 -0.09 37.60 -12.19
CA LYS A 210 0.07 38.72 -13.13
C LYS A 210 0.48 38.29 -14.54
N ARG A 211 0.92 37.05 -14.75
CA ARG A 211 1.41 36.55 -16.05
C ARG A 211 0.71 35.26 -16.47
N PRO A 212 -0.51 35.35 -17.07
CA PRO A 212 -1.27 34.18 -17.51
C PRO A 212 -0.64 33.43 -18.70
N SER A 213 0.40 33.98 -19.34
CA SER A 213 1.12 33.35 -20.44
C SER A 213 2.21 32.36 -19.99
N ILE A 214 2.37 32.14 -18.68
CA ILE A 214 3.35 31.18 -18.17
C ILE A 214 2.91 29.75 -18.53
N SER A 215 3.85 28.93 -19.02
CA SER A 215 3.57 27.54 -19.36
C SER A 215 3.19 26.74 -18.11
N ARG A 216 2.19 25.84 -18.25
CA ARG A 216 1.77 24.95 -17.16
C ARG A 216 2.94 24.12 -16.62
N GLY A 217 3.87 23.72 -17.49
CA GLY A 217 5.08 23.00 -17.09
C GLY A 217 5.99 23.79 -16.14
N LEU A 218 6.16 25.10 -16.35
CA LEU A 218 6.96 25.93 -15.42
C LEU A 218 6.29 26.05 -14.05
N ILE A 219 4.97 26.21 -14.02
CA ILE A 219 4.21 26.27 -12.76
C ILE A 219 4.35 24.96 -12.00
N GLN A 220 4.18 23.83 -12.70
CA GLN A 220 4.37 22.49 -12.12
C GLN A 220 5.79 22.29 -11.60
N SER A 221 6.82 22.72 -12.33
CA SER A 221 8.21 22.58 -11.88
C SER A 221 8.50 23.42 -10.63
N ILE A 222 7.99 24.66 -10.57
CA ILE A 222 8.17 25.53 -9.40
C ILE A 222 7.48 24.93 -8.18
N LEU A 223 6.24 24.46 -8.33
CA LEU A 223 5.49 23.80 -7.27
C LEU A 223 6.20 22.54 -6.79
N PHE A 224 6.68 21.70 -7.72
CA PHE A 224 7.39 20.47 -7.41
C PHE A 224 8.67 20.75 -6.60
N VAL A 225 9.50 21.70 -7.05
CA VAL A 225 10.73 22.09 -6.35
C VAL A 225 10.41 22.67 -4.97
N GLY A 226 9.37 23.50 -4.86
CA GLY A 226 8.93 24.08 -3.59
C GLY A 226 8.48 23.00 -2.58
N ILE A 227 7.62 22.08 -3.02
CA ILE A 227 7.14 20.96 -2.18
C ILE A 227 8.32 20.08 -1.79
N ALA A 228 9.18 19.68 -2.74
CA ALA A 228 10.35 18.86 -2.46
C ALA A 228 11.29 19.52 -1.42
N GLY A 229 11.54 20.83 -1.55
CA GLY A 229 12.34 21.57 -0.59
C GLY A 229 11.76 21.57 0.82
N ILE A 230 10.44 21.78 0.95
CA ILE A 230 9.73 21.73 2.24
C ILE A 230 9.81 20.32 2.85
N LEU A 231 9.63 19.27 2.05
CA LEU A 231 9.70 17.89 2.54
C LEU A 231 11.12 17.53 3.02
N ILE A 232 12.15 17.88 2.25
CA ILE A 232 13.55 17.64 2.63
C ILE A 232 13.88 18.38 3.93
N ALA A 233 13.53 19.67 4.02
CA ALA A 233 13.74 20.46 5.24
C ALA A 233 12.97 19.88 6.44
N GLY A 234 11.72 19.44 6.23
CA GLY A 234 10.90 18.79 7.25
C GLY A 234 11.52 17.51 7.79
N VAL A 235 12.08 16.66 6.92
CA VAL A 235 12.78 15.43 7.33
C VAL A 235 14.04 15.75 8.13
N ILE A 236 14.87 16.70 7.66
CA ILE A 236 16.07 17.14 8.38
C ILE A 236 15.70 17.67 9.77
N SER A 237 14.67 18.52 9.85
CA SER A 237 14.17 19.06 11.12
C SER A 237 13.59 17.99 12.05
N ALA A 238 12.94 16.95 11.51
CA ALA A 238 12.45 15.83 12.30
C ALA A 238 13.59 15.03 12.95
N VAL A 239 14.75 14.93 12.28
CA VAL A 239 15.95 14.27 12.84
C VAL A 239 16.61 15.12 13.91
N ILE A 240 16.63 16.45 13.74
CA ILE A 240 17.24 17.40 14.69
C ILE A 240 16.48 17.43 16.03
N GLY A 241 15.16 17.22 16.01
CA GLY A 241 14.32 17.24 17.20
C GLY A 241 13.74 18.62 17.51
N GLU A 242 12.87 18.67 18.51
CA GLU A 242 12.15 19.89 18.92
C GLU A 242 13.00 20.71 19.90
N ARG A 243 12.86 22.05 19.88
CA ARG A 243 13.55 22.91 20.85
C ARG A 243 12.90 22.85 22.24
N ASP A 244 13.70 23.12 23.26
CA ASP A 244 13.20 23.23 24.64
C ASP A 244 12.25 24.43 24.82
N PHE A 245 11.04 24.14 25.29
CA PHE A 245 10.07 25.15 25.68
C PHE A 245 10.24 25.50 27.16
N HIS A 246 10.99 26.57 27.46
CA HIS A 246 10.96 27.16 28.79
C HIS A 246 9.54 27.68 29.07
N HIS A 247 8.81 26.95 29.90
CA HIS A 247 7.53 27.41 30.44
C HIS A 247 7.83 28.64 31.29
N LYS A 248 7.47 29.83 30.79
CA LYS A 248 7.27 30.98 31.66
C LYS A 248 6.01 30.71 32.48
N GLY A 249 6.18 29.96 33.57
CA GLY A 249 5.17 29.92 34.62
C GLY A 249 4.88 31.35 35.11
N PRO A 250 3.67 31.62 35.64
CA PRO A 250 3.40 32.91 36.24
C PRO A 250 4.40 33.11 37.39
N HIS A 251 5.17 34.20 37.34
CA HIS A 251 5.95 34.67 38.48
C HIS A 251 4.97 34.89 39.65
N HIS A 252 4.89 33.93 40.56
CA HIS A 252 4.47 34.23 41.92
C HIS A 252 5.62 34.97 42.57
N ASP A 253 5.47 36.29 42.71
CA ASP A 253 6.22 37.08 43.68
C ASP A 253 5.89 36.55 45.09
N GLU A 254 6.56 35.48 45.51
CA GLU A 254 6.69 35.19 46.94
C GLU A 254 7.74 36.12 47.52
N LYS A 255 7.27 37.29 47.96
CA LYS A 255 7.93 38.03 49.03
C LYS A 255 7.93 37.15 50.28
N SER A 256 9.00 36.40 50.51
CA SER A 256 9.28 35.81 51.82
C SER A 256 10.27 36.69 52.59
N HIS A 257 9.68 37.46 53.52
CA HIS A 257 10.20 37.82 54.83
C HIS A 257 11.63 38.37 54.95
N MET A 258 11.72 39.71 55.00
CA MET A 258 12.62 40.36 55.94
C MET A 258 12.10 40.09 57.36
N ASP A 259 12.81 39.26 58.11
CA ASP A 259 12.84 39.37 59.57
C ASP A 259 14.22 39.91 59.96
N GLU A 260 14.25 41.18 60.37
CA GLU A 260 15.37 41.74 61.12
C GLU A 260 14.81 42.51 62.34
N LYS A 261 15.16 42.01 63.53
CA LYS A 261 15.19 42.62 64.87
C LYS A 261 13.87 42.77 65.65
N GLU A 262 13.75 42.03 66.76
CA GLU A 262 14.30 42.37 68.10
C GLU A 262 14.59 41.11 68.92
#